data_AF-A0A9W8N828-F1
#
_entry.id   AF-A0A9W8N828-F1
#
_cell.length_a   1.000
_cell.length_b   1.000
_cell.length_c   1.000
_cell.angle_alpha   90.00
_cell.angle_beta   90.00
_cell.angle_gamma   90.00
#
_symmetry.space_group_name_H-M   'P 1'
#
loop_
_entity.id
_entity.type
_entity.pdbx_description
1 polymer ?
#
loop_
_entity_poly.entity_id
_entity_poly.type
_entity_poly.pdbx_seq_one_letter_code
_entity_poly.pdbx_strand_id
1 'polypeptide(L)'
;MAINAQLNKSRQTIPRCGLQILREALGLSKSTHPSIWTDSFLMAIDFENNDNIRSGFARGKECQVGVATLDTRDLQKGYLSLAKDIKTLNYISGSKQYIKKVSEKCLFAETLVVKPANFLKTIQQIIPQDQNRRVIIISHGAQNELTLLQALGYKFSKNMYVFDTFLVAKEAFGYGYSLSELLRRVRCPYDNLHNAGNDAYFTLRASLILALD
;
A
#
# COMPACT_ATOMS: atom_id res chain seq x y z
N MET A 1 -38.87 -0.89 15.46
CA MET A 1 -37.66 -0.84 16.31
C MET A 1 -36.45 -0.78 15.39
N ALA A 2 -35.94 0.43 15.15
CA ALA A 2 -34.75 0.66 14.34
C ALA A 2 -33.52 0.65 15.28
N ILE A 3 -32.62 -0.31 15.06
CA ILE A 3 -31.35 -0.43 15.77
C ILE A 3 -30.23 -0.22 14.75
N ASN A 4 -29.28 0.66 15.10
CA ASN A 4 -27.91 0.80 14.59
C ASN A 4 -27.72 1.36 13.15
N ALA A 5 -26.74 2.21 12.86
CA ALA A 5 -25.48 2.49 13.55
C ALA A 5 -25.05 3.94 13.35
N GLN A 6 -24.67 4.62 14.44
CA GLN A 6 -23.74 5.74 14.36
C GLN A 6 -22.40 5.19 13.86
N LEU A 7 -22.15 5.36 12.55
CA LEU A 7 -20.82 5.20 11.97
C LEU A 7 -19.92 6.30 12.53
N ASN A 8 -19.17 5.99 13.58
CA ASN A 8 -17.96 6.73 13.94
C ASN A 8 -16.97 6.62 12.77
N LYS A 9 -17.08 7.52 11.78
CA LYS A 9 -16.08 7.69 10.73
C LYS A 9 -14.88 8.40 11.36
N SER A 10 -13.94 7.65 11.91
CA SER A 10 -12.56 8.14 12.03
C SER A 10 -12.09 8.42 10.60
N ARG A 11 -12.15 9.68 10.17
CA ARG A 11 -11.60 10.10 8.88
C ARG A 11 -10.08 9.94 8.98
N GLN A 12 -9.54 8.98 8.23
CA GLN A 12 -8.10 8.93 8.00
C GLN A 12 -7.68 10.20 7.27
N THR A 13 -6.68 10.90 7.81
CA THR A 13 -6.11 12.10 7.22
C THR A 13 -4.78 11.75 6.59
N ILE A 14 -4.56 12.21 5.36
CA ILE A 14 -3.26 12.08 4.69
C ILE A 14 -2.36 13.22 5.21
N PRO A 15 -1.19 12.93 5.81
CA PRO A 15 -0.32 13.95 6.37
C PRO A 15 0.33 14.81 5.27
N ARG A 16 0.68 16.05 5.62
CA ARG A 16 1.36 17.04 4.73
C ARG A 16 2.89 17.08 4.87
N CYS A 17 3.44 16.15 5.64
CA CYS A 17 4.88 16.00 5.87
C CYS A 17 5.29 14.53 5.66
N GLY A 18 4.73 13.92 4.61
CA GLY A 18 4.92 12.50 4.35
C GLY A 18 6.38 12.14 4.12
N LEU A 19 7.17 13.03 3.50
CA LEU A 19 8.60 12.79 3.28
C LEU A 19 9.38 12.69 4.59
N GLN A 20 9.15 13.61 5.53
CA GLN A 20 9.83 13.61 6.82
C GLN A 20 9.48 12.35 7.63
N ILE A 21 8.18 12.00 7.69
CA ILE A 21 7.74 10.82 8.44
C ILE A 21 8.33 9.55 7.83
N LEU A 22 8.38 9.45 6.50
CA LEU A 22 8.97 8.29 5.82
C LEU A 22 10.46 8.15 6.15
N ARG A 23 11.20 9.26 6.14
CA ARG A 23 12.61 9.29 6.58
C ARG A 23 12.78 8.85 8.02
N GLU A 24 11.92 9.33 8.91
CA GLU A 24 11.93 8.93 10.32
C GLU A 24 11.60 7.44 10.51
N ALA A 25 10.62 6.91 9.76
CA ALA A 25 10.24 5.49 9.81
C ALA A 25 11.37 4.55 9.35
N LEU A 26 12.18 5.02 8.40
CA LEU A 26 13.34 4.31 7.88
C LEU A 26 14.62 4.54 8.70
N GLY A 27 14.55 5.32 9.79
CA GLY A 27 15.71 5.63 10.63
C GLY A 27 16.74 6.56 9.98
N LEU A 28 16.33 7.32 8.95
CA LEU A 28 17.19 8.27 8.21
C LEU A 28 17.21 9.67 8.83
N SER A 29 16.44 9.91 9.89
CA SER A 29 16.43 11.19 10.60
C SER A 29 17.70 11.37 11.43
N LYS A 30 18.25 12.58 11.41
CA LYS A 30 19.43 12.98 12.21
C LYS A 30 19.10 13.29 13.68
N SER A 31 17.86 13.07 14.12
CA SER A 31 17.41 13.33 15.49
C SER A 31 18.16 12.43 16.49
N THR A 32 18.59 13.02 17.61
CA THR A 32 19.19 12.31 18.75
C THR A 32 18.16 11.53 19.56
N HIS A 33 16.86 11.83 19.40
CA HIS A 33 15.77 11.12 20.04
C HIS A 33 15.11 10.12 19.07
N PRO A 34 14.77 8.90 19.55
CA PRO A 34 14.01 7.94 18.76
C PRO A 34 12.71 8.55 18.28
N SER A 35 12.53 8.62 16.95
CA SER A 35 11.26 9.07 16.39
C SER A 35 10.16 8.09 16.74
N ILE A 36 8.94 8.62 16.97
CA ILE A 36 7.74 7.80 17.10
C ILE A 36 7.50 6.92 15.87
N TRP A 37 8.07 7.25 14.71
CA TRP A 37 7.89 6.46 13.49
C TRP A 37 8.85 5.29 13.36
N THR A 38 9.85 5.17 14.24
CA THR A 38 10.69 3.97 14.29
C THR A 38 9.86 2.71 14.58
N ASP A 39 10.33 1.56 14.10
CA ASP A 39 9.59 0.27 14.16
C ASP A 39 8.18 0.33 13.51
N SER A 40 8.06 1.07 12.41
CA SER A 40 6.86 1.04 11.59
C SER A 40 6.81 -0.20 10.67
N PHE A 41 5.59 -0.63 10.36
CA PHE A 41 5.32 -1.56 9.28
C PHE A 41 4.83 -0.78 8.05
N LEU A 42 5.56 -0.87 6.94
CA LEU A 42 5.18 -0.21 5.69
C LEU A 42 4.40 -1.19 4.83
N MET A 43 3.27 -0.75 4.29
CA MET A 43 2.40 -1.55 3.42
C MET A 43 1.93 -0.70 2.26
N ALA A 44 2.53 -0.86 1.07
CA ALA A 44 1.96 -0.29 -0.13
C ALA A 44 0.77 -1.11 -0.62
N ILE A 45 -0.29 -0.44 -1.08
CA ILE A 45 -1.50 -1.07 -1.58
C ILE A 45 -1.96 -0.39 -2.87
N ASP A 46 -2.42 -1.21 -3.81
CA ASP A 46 -3.02 -0.77 -5.07
C ASP A 46 -4.19 -1.69 -5.45
N PHE A 47 -5.16 -1.16 -6.20
CA PHE A 47 -6.36 -1.88 -6.62
C PHE A 47 -6.60 -1.71 -8.12
N GLU A 48 -7.03 -2.79 -8.77
CA GLU A 48 -7.45 -2.78 -10.18
C GLU A 48 -8.89 -3.26 -10.35
N ASN A 49 -9.57 -2.72 -11.38
CA ASN A 49 -11.01 -2.88 -11.64
C ASN A 49 -11.91 -2.41 -10.48
N ASN A 50 -11.65 -1.18 -10.04
CA ASN A 50 -12.22 -0.54 -8.84
C ASN A 50 -13.76 -0.56 -8.78
N ASP A 51 -14.44 -0.48 -9.91
CA ASP A 51 -15.91 -0.47 -9.98
C ASP A 51 -16.55 -1.76 -9.44
N ASN A 52 -15.87 -2.90 -9.61
CA ASN A 52 -16.36 -4.16 -9.07
C ASN A 52 -16.33 -4.14 -7.54
N ILE A 53 -15.28 -3.58 -6.93
CA ILE A 53 -15.19 -3.44 -5.48
C ILE A 53 -16.20 -2.39 -4.96
N ARG A 54 -16.29 -1.23 -5.61
CA ARG A 54 -17.23 -0.14 -5.24
C ARG A 54 -18.68 -0.58 -5.24
N SER A 55 -19.05 -1.47 -6.16
CA SER A 55 -20.40 -2.02 -6.28
C SER A 55 -20.66 -3.23 -5.38
N GLY A 56 -19.74 -3.60 -4.48
CA GLY A 56 -19.87 -4.81 -3.68
C GLY A 56 -19.89 -6.08 -4.52
N PHE A 57 -19.19 -6.06 -5.67
CA PHE A 57 -19.10 -7.11 -6.68
C PHE A 57 -20.40 -7.38 -7.44
N ALA A 58 -21.35 -6.45 -7.45
CA ALA A 58 -22.59 -6.57 -8.21
C ALA A 58 -22.37 -6.47 -9.73
N ARG A 59 -21.36 -5.71 -10.18
CA ARG A 59 -21.06 -5.52 -11.62
C ARG A 59 -20.13 -6.58 -12.21
N GLY A 60 -19.48 -7.37 -11.36
CA GLY A 60 -18.47 -8.32 -11.76
C GLY A 60 -17.60 -8.77 -10.59
N LYS A 61 -16.85 -9.84 -10.81
CA LYS A 61 -15.94 -10.42 -9.82
C LYS A 61 -14.47 -10.25 -10.21
N GLU A 62 -14.17 -9.56 -11.30
CA GLU A 62 -12.80 -9.39 -11.79
C GLU A 62 -12.15 -8.20 -11.10
N CYS A 63 -11.16 -8.43 -10.25
CA CYS A 63 -10.39 -7.35 -9.62
C CYS A 63 -9.07 -7.88 -9.08
N GLN A 64 -8.18 -6.94 -8.72
CA GLN A 64 -6.91 -7.24 -8.08
C GLN A 64 -6.74 -6.37 -6.83
N VAL A 65 -5.99 -6.89 -5.87
CA VAL A 65 -5.44 -6.13 -4.75
C VAL A 65 -3.96 -6.48 -4.65
N GLY A 66 -3.12 -5.50 -4.96
CA GLY A 66 -1.68 -5.61 -4.77
C GLY A 66 -1.29 -5.12 -3.40
N VAL A 67 -0.40 -5.86 -2.74
CA VAL A 67 0.14 -5.46 -1.44
C VAL A 67 1.64 -5.72 -1.44
N ALA A 68 2.43 -4.69 -1.16
CA ALA A 68 3.88 -4.80 -0.94
C ALA A 68 4.23 -4.36 0.47
N THR A 69 5.04 -5.13 1.21
CA THR A 69 5.31 -4.84 2.62
C THR A 69 6.79 -4.80 2.94
N LEU A 70 7.14 -3.91 3.86
CA LEU A 70 8.46 -3.82 4.47
C LEU A 70 8.33 -3.63 5.98
N ASP A 71 8.93 -4.54 6.74
CA ASP A 71 9.09 -4.43 8.19
C ASP A 71 10.39 -3.65 8.48
N THR A 72 10.31 -2.43 9.02
CA THR A 72 11.52 -1.60 9.17
C THR A 72 12.50 -2.14 10.22
N ARG A 73 12.10 -3.09 11.07
CA ARG A 73 13.02 -3.80 11.97
C ARG A 73 14.00 -4.69 11.23
N ASP A 74 13.63 -5.15 10.04
CA ASP A 74 14.51 -5.99 9.23
C ASP A 74 15.66 -5.15 8.64
N LEU A 75 15.47 -3.84 8.46
CA LEU A 75 16.55 -2.92 8.07
C LEU A 75 17.62 -2.77 9.17
N GLN A 76 17.26 -2.96 10.44
CA GLN A 76 18.17 -2.82 11.58
C GLN A 76 19.07 -4.05 11.80
N LYS A 77 18.77 -5.19 11.16
CA LYS A 77 19.48 -6.47 11.38
C LYS A 77 20.73 -6.65 10.50
N GLY A 78 21.14 -5.62 9.75
CA GLY A 78 22.37 -5.61 8.94
C GLY A 78 22.21 -6.19 7.53
N TYR A 79 23.18 -5.82 6.66
CA TYR A 79 23.14 -6.00 5.20
C TYR A 79 22.98 -7.45 4.72
N LEU A 80 23.43 -8.46 5.50
CA LEU A 80 23.37 -9.88 5.11
C LEU A 80 21.96 -10.49 5.23
N SER A 81 21.00 -9.79 5.86
CA SER A 81 19.59 -10.22 5.94
C SER A 81 18.66 -9.53 4.93
N LEU A 82 19.18 -8.55 4.17
CA LEU A 82 18.42 -7.75 3.19
C LEU A 82 17.92 -8.57 1.98
N ALA A 83 18.37 -9.81 1.81
CA ALA A 83 17.83 -10.73 0.80
C ALA A 83 16.35 -11.13 1.05
N LYS A 84 15.75 -10.69 2.16
CA LYS A 84 14.29 -10.70 2.36
C LYS A 84 13.69 -9.38 1.89
N ASP A 85 13.79 -9.18 0.58
CA ASP A 85 13.24 -8.05 -0.15
C ASP A 85 11.74 -7.88 0.11
N ILE A 86 11.26 -6.66 -0.12
CA ILE A 86 9.85 -6.26 -0.15
C ILE A 86 8.96 -7.45 -0.54
N LYS A 87 8.16 -7.95 0.42
CA LYS A 87 7.25 -9.06 0.15
C LYS A 87 6.04 -8.50 -0.59
N THR A 88 5.77 -9.02 -1.78
CA THR A 88 4.65 -8.56 -2.59
C THR A 88 3.70 -9.69 -2.93
N LEU A 89 2.41 -9.43 -2.76
CA LEU A 89 1.31 -10.34 -3.07
C LEU A 89 0.33 -9.63 -4.01
N ASN A 90 -0.19 -10.36 -5.00
CA ASN A 90 -1.28 -9.90 -5.85
C ASN A 90 -2.49 -10.83 -5.67
N TYR A 91 -3.51 -10.36 -4.97
CA TYR A 91 -4.75 -11.10 -4.77
C TYR A 91 -5.70 -10.85 -5.92
N ILE A 92 -6.16 -11.91 -6.60
CA ILE A 92 -6.97 -11.80 -7.80
C ILE A 92 -8.27 -12.57 -7.64
N SER A 93 -9.37 -11.99 -8.10
CA SER A 93 -10.63 -12.71 -8.32
C SER A 93 -11.08 -12.52 -9.77
N GLY A 94 -11.89 -13.43 -10.29
CA GLY A 94 -12.45 -13.29 -11.64
C GLY A 94 -12.58 -14.59 -12.42
N SER A 95 -12.71 -14.46 -13.75
CA SER A 95 -12.67 -15.58 -14.69
C SER A 95 -11.28 -16.22 -14.77
N LYS A 96 -11.19 -17.47 -15.24
CA LYS A 96 -9.90 -18.14 -15.46
C LYS A 96 -9.03 -17.39 -16.49
N GLN A 97 -9.67 -16.85 -17.53
CA GLN A 97 -9.00 -16.06 -18.57
C GLN A 97 -8.39 -14.78 -17.98
N TYR A 98 -9.15 -14.06 -17.15
CA TYR A 98 -8.68 -12.87 -16.46
C TYR A 98 -7.50 -13.18 -15.53
N ILE A 99 -7.63 -14.20 -14.68
CA ILE A 99 -6.56 -14.62 -13.77
C ILE A 99 -5.28 -14.94 -14.55
N LYS A 100 -5.37 -15.77 -15.60
CA LYS A 100 -4.22 -16.10 -16.44
C LYS A 100 -3.55 -14.86 -17.02
N LYS A 101 -4.32 -13.96 -17.63
CA LYS A 101 -3.83 -12.71 -18.24
C LYS A 101 -3.08 -11.84 -17.22
N VAL A 102 -3.61 -11.72 -16.01
CA VAL A 102 -2.99 -10.90 -14.96
C VAL A 102 -1.72 -11.58 -14.42
N SER A 103 -1.77 -12.90 -14.16
CA SER A 103 -0.61 -13.65 -13.67
C SER A 103 0.58 -13.59 -14.62
N GLU A 104 0.34 -13.64 -15.93
CA GLU A 104 1.41 -13.56 -16.95
C GLU A 104 2.15 -12.21 -16.96
N LYS A 105 1.52 -11.15 -16.45
CA LYS A 105 2.13 -9.80 -16.33
C LYS A 105 2.71 -9.51 -14.95
N CYS A 106 2.54 -10.42 -14.00
CA CYS A 106 2.97 -10.23 -12.63
C CYS A 106 4.48 -10.47 -12.51
N LEU A 107 5.24 -9.43 -12.15
CA LEU A 107 6.71 -9.46 -12.15
C LEU A 107 7.29 -9.72 -10.76
N PHE A 108 6.73 -9.05 -9.74
CA PHE A 108 7.35 -8.98 -8.41
C PHE A 108 6.49 -9.58 -7.30
N ALA A 109 5.27 -10.00 -7.61
CA ALA A 109 4.31 -10.48 -6.63
C ALA A 109 3.95 -11.96 -6.83
N GLU A 110 3.77 -12.66 -5.71
CA GLU A 110 3.09 -13.95 -5.73
C GLU A 110 1.60 -13.72 -6.00
N THR A 111 1.07 -14.37 -7.03
CA THR A 111 -0.34 -14.25 -7.40
C THR A 111 -1.17 -15.29 -6.66
N LEU A 112 -2.19 -14.83 -5.93
CA LEU A 112 -3.09 -15.66 -5.13
C LEU A 112 -4.53 -15.45 -5.55
N VAL A 113 -5.22 -16.53 -5.93
CA VAL A 113 -6.64 -16.46 -6.30
C VAL A 113 -7.50 -16.43 -5.04
N VAL A 114 -8.29 -15.38 -4.89
CA VAL A 114 -9.12 -15.14 -3.70
C VAL A 114 -10.56 -14.93 -4.14
N LYS A 115 -11.52 -15.42 -3.35
CA LYS A 115 -12.93 -15.10 -3.57
C LYS A 115 -13.19 -13.66 -3.15
N PRO A 116 -14.06 -12.88 -3.84
CA PRO A 116 -14.32 -11.50 -3.47
C PRO A 116 -14.65 -11.25 -1.98
N ALA A 117 -15.45 -12.14 -1.38
CA ALA A 117 -15.81 -12.08 0.04
C ALA A 117 -14.61 -12.21 1.02
N ASN A 118 -13.46 -12.69 0.55
CA ASN A 118 -12.28 -12.92 1.37
C ASN A 118 -11.24 -11.79 1.27
N PHE A 119 -11.37 -10.82 0.35
CA PHE A 119 -10.37 -9.75 0.20
C PHE A 119 -10.11 -9.00 1.50
N LEU A 120 -11.16 -8.59 2.20
CA LEU A 120 -11.03 -7.88 3.48
C LEU A 120 -10.19 -8.69 4.48
N LYS A 121 -10.56 -9.96 4.68
CA LYS A 121 -9.87 -10.87 5.60
C LYS A 121 -8.41 -11.03 5.22
N THR A 122 -8.14 -11.20 3.92
CA THR A 122 -6.80 -11.37 3.39
C THR A 122 -5.92 -10.14 3.62
N ILE A 123 -6.42 -8.93 3.37
CA ILE A 123 -5.71 -7.67 3.66
C ILE A 123 -5.39 -7.56 5.16
N GLN A 124 -6.37 -7.87 6.02
CA GLN A 124 -6.21 -7.80 7.48
C GLN A 124 -5.17 -8.80 8.03
N GLN A 125 -5.00 -9.95 7.39
CA GLN A 125 -4.03 -10.97 7.81
C GLN A 125 -2.57 -10.56 7.55
N ILE A 126 -2.33 -9.62 6.65
CA ILE A 126 -0.97 -9.13 6.33
C ILE A 126 -0.48 -8.17 7.42
N ILE A 127 -1.42 -7.46 8.05
CA ILE A 127 -1.12 -6.41 9.00
C ILE A 127 -0.68 -7.04 10.34
N PRO A 128 0.42 -6.55 10.95
CA PRO A 128 0.85 -7.02 12.26
C PRO A 128 -0.28 -6.93 13.30
N GLN A 129 -0.42 -7.98 14.11
CA GLN A 129 -1.45 -8.04 15.16
C GLN A 129 -1.06 -7.24 16.42
N ASP A 130 0.21 -6.83 16.52
CA ASP A 130 0.67 -5.94 17.58
C ASP A 130 0.01 -4.56 17.44
N GLN A 131 -0.95 -4.30 18.32
CA GLN A 131 -1.72 -3.06 18.28
C GLN A 131 -0.90 -1.84 18.66
N ASN A 132 0.28 -1.97 19.24
CA ASN A 132 1.15 -0.83 19.55
C ASN A 132 2.00 -0.40 18.35
N ARG A 133 2.06 -1.24 17.32
CA ARG A 133 2.87 -1.00 16.16
C ARG A 133 2.20 -0.05 15.18
N ARG A 134 2.96 0.91 14.66
CA ARG A 134 2.48 1.82 13.62
C ARG A 134 2.47 1.10 12.28
N VAL A 135 1.38 1.25 11.56
CA VAL A 135 1.19 0.73 10.21
C VAL A 135 1.05 1.92 9.28
N ILE A 136 1.98 2.04 8.34
CA ILE A 136 1.97 3.08 7.33
C ILE A 136 1.50 2.44 6.03
N ILE A 137 0.23 2.70 5.68
CA ILE A 137 -0.35 2.33 4.40
C ILE A 137 0.13 3.35 3.39
N ILE A 138 0.74 2.88 2.30
CA ILE A 138 1.30 3.72 1.24
C ILE A 138 0.51 3.45 -0.04
N SER A 139 0.16 4.48 -0.77
CA SER A 139 -0.38 4.31 -2.13
C SER A 139 0.00 5.49 -3.03
N HIS A 140 -0.41 5.44 -4.29
CA HIS A 140 -0.18 6.49 -5.25
C HIS A 140 -1.52 7.06 -5.72
N GLY A 141 -2.01 8.11 -5.06
CA GLY A 141 -3.38 8.62 -5.21
C GLY A 141 -4.37 8.12 -4.16
N ALA A 142 -3.97 8.18 -2.87
CA ALA A 142 -4.55 7.43 -1.75
C ALA A 142 -6.05 7.56 -1.50
N GLN A 143 -6.68 8.62 -2.00
CA GLN A 143 -8.13 8.82 -1.83
C GLN A 143 -8.95 7.69 -2.48
N ASN A 144 -8.48 7.15 -3.61
CA ASN A 144 -9.15 6.04 -4.28
C ASN A 144 -9.06 4.76 -3.44
N GLU A 145 -7.86 4.37 -3.02
CA GLU A 145 -7.59 3.14 -2.26
C GLU A 145 -8.31 3.18 -0.91
N LEU A 146 -8.32 4.34 -0.24
CA LEU A 146 -9.08 4.54 0.99
C LEU A 146 -10.57 4.28 0.81
N THR A 147 -11.14 4.75 -0.30
CA THR A 147 -12.57 4.55 -0.58
C THR A 147 -12.87 3.07 -0.86
N LEU A 148 -11.95 2.37 -1.53
CA LEU A 148 -12.09 0.95 -1.83
C LEU A 148 -11.95 0.08 -0.58
N LEU A 149 -10.99 0.39 0.29
CA LEU A 149 -10.86 -0.24 1.60
C LEU A 149 -12.13 -0.07 2.43
N GLN A 150 -12.72 1.13 2.44
CA GLN A 150 -14.00 1.38 3.11
C GLN A 150 -15.15 0.59 2.48
N ALA A 151 -15.20 0.50 1.14
CA ALA A 151 -16.21 -0.31 0.43
C ALA A 151 -16.10 -1.80 0.75
N LEU A 152 -14.88 -2.31 0.97
CA LEU A 152 -14.63 -3.67 1.46
C LEU A 152 -15.01 -3.85 2.95
N GLY A 153 -15.37 -2.80 3.67
CA GLY A 153 -15.71 -2.84 5.09
C GLY A 153 -14.51 -2.73 6.03
N TYR A 154 -13.36 -2.28 5.54
CA TYR A 154 -12.16 -2.11 6.36
C TYR A 154 -12.34 -1.02 7.42
N LYS A 155 -11.92 -1.33 8.65
CA LYS A 155 -11.95 -0.39 9.79
C LYS A 155 -10.52 -0.06 10.19
N PHE A 156 -10.14 1.20 10.04
CA PHE A 156 -8.79 1.66 10.39
C PHE A 156 -8.63 1.79 11.91
N SER A 157 -7.52 1.28 12.44
CA SER A 157 -7.16 1.44 13.84
C SER A 157 -6.47 2.80 14.08
N LYS A 158 -6.31 3.17 15.36
CA LYS A 158 -5.65 4.43 15.76
C LYS A 158 -4.17 4.53 15.38
N ASN A 159 -3.52 3.40 15.10
CA ASN A 159 -2.09 3.33 14.79
C ASN A 159 -1.83 3.08 13.28
N MET A 160 -2.88 3.24 12.46
CA MET A 160 -2.77 3.20 11.00
C MET A 160 -2.73 4.61 10.44
N TYR A 161 -1.78 4.84 9.55
CA TYR A 161 -1.55 6.10 8.87
C TYR A 161 -1.51 5.87 7.37
N VAL A 162 -1.98 6.84 6.57
CA VAL A 162 -2.08 6.70 5.12
C VAL A 162 -1.22 7.75 4.44
N PHE A 163 -0.36 7.29 3.55
CA PHE A 163 0.69 8.05 2.90
C PHE A 163 0.47 8.00 1.41
N ASP A 164 0.39 9.18 0.80
CA ASP A 164 0.19 9.32 -0.62
C ASP A 164 1.51 9.73 -1.29
N THR A 165 2.10 8.81 -2.04
CA THR A 165 3.34 9.07 -2.78
C THR A 165 3.20 10.16 -3.83
N PHE A 166 1.99 10.44 -4.33
CA PHE A 166 1.75 11.61 -5.17
C PHE A 166 2.02 12.92 -4.41
N LEU A 167 1.56 13.00 -3.15
CA LEU A 167 1.78 14.18 -2.30
C LEU A 167 3.23 14.25 -1.82
N VAL A 168 3.84 13.12 -1.46
CA VAL A 168 5.26 13.07 -1.07
C VAL A 168 6.16 13.51 -2.23
N ALA A 169 5.88 13.06 -3.46
CA ALA A 169 6.61 13.52 -4.63
C ALA A 169 6.43 15.02 -4.88
N LYS A 170 5.23 15.56 -4.61
CA LYS A 170 4.96 16.99 -4.68
C LYS A 170 5.74 17.78 -3.62
N GLU A 171 5.87 17.25 -2.41
CA GLU A 171 6.74 17.82 -1.37
C GLU A 171 8.22 17.82 -1.80
N ALA A 172 8.71 16.71 -2.36
CA ALA A 172 10.11 16.55 -2.75
C ALA A 172 10.50 17.35 -3.99
N PHE A 173 9.60 17.43 -4.98
CA PHE A 173 9.93 17.94 -6.32
C PHE A 173 9.09 19.14 -6.77
N GLY A 174 8.14 19.60 -5.95
CA GLY A 174 7.23 20.70 -6.28
C GLY A 174 6.10 20.33 -7.26
N TYR A 175 6.04 19.07 -7.73
CA TYR A 175 5.05 18.61 -8.71
C TYR A 175 4.53 17.21 -8.36
N GLY A 176 3.24 16.98 -8.58
CA GLY A 176 2.62 15.67 -8.41
C GLY A 176 2.68 14.88 -9.71
N TYR A 177 3.32 13.71 -9.68
CA TYR A 177 3.55 12.86 -10.85
C TYR A 177 2.59 11.68 -10.84
N SER A 178 2.19 11.17 -12.02
CA SER A 178 1.67 9.80 -12.11
C SER A 178 2.73 8.77 -11.68
N LEU A 179 2.34 7.52 -11.41
CA LEU A 179 3.27 6.51 -10.91
C LEU A 179 4.43 6.28 -11.89
N SER A 180 4.12 6.18 -13.19
CA SER A 180 5.11 5.99 -14.26
C SER A 180 6.08 7.18 -14.36
N GLU A 181 5.58 8.40 -14.23
CA GLU A 181 6.40 9.61 -14.25
C GLU A 181 7.26 9.72 -12.99
N LEU A 182 6.72 9.38 -11.82
CA LEU A 182 7.46 9.35 -10.57
C LEU A 182 8.61 8.35 -10.65
N LEU A 183 8.34 7.12 -11.09
CA LEU A 183 9.35 6.08 -11.25
C LEU A 183 10.47 6.52 -12.21
N ARG A 184 10.12 7.16 -13.33
CA ARG A 184 11.10 7.78 -14.23
C ARG A 184 11.90 8.89 -13.55
N ARG A 185 11.24 9.77 -12.78
CA ARG A 185 11.87 10.90 -12.07
C ARG A 185 12.89 10.44 -11.03
N VAL A 186 12.61 9.34 -10.34
CA VAL A 186 13.52 8.72 -9.37
C VAL A 186 14.44 7.65 -9.99
N ARG A 187 14.44 7.51 -11.32
CA ARG A 187 15.25 6.56 -12.08
C ARG A 187 15.08 5.09 -11.63
N CYS A 188 13.87 4.73 -11.20
CA CYS A 188 13.49 3.36 -10.90
C CYS A 188 12.98 2.68 -12.18
N PRO A 189 13.65 1.64 -12.70
CA PRO A 189 13.14 0.88 -13.84
C PRO A 189 11.81 0.21 -13.48
N TYR A 190 10.85 0.26 -14.41
CA TYR A 190 9.53 -0.33 -14.23
C TYR A 190 9.01 -0.91 -15.54
N ASP A 191 8.11 -1.88 -15.43
CA ASP A 191 7.39 -2.51 -16.54
C ASP A 191 6.08 -3.11 -16.02
N ASN A 192 5.14 -3.41 -16.91
CA ASN A 192 3.86 -4.05 -16.61
C ASN A 192 3.07 -3.35 -15.48
N LEU A 193 2.97 -2.02 -15.53
CA LEU A 193 1.99 -1.25 -14.75
C LEU A 193 0.56 -1.67 -15.13
N HIS A 194 -0.41 -1.32 -14.31
CA HIS A 194 -1.79 -1.83 -14.36
C HIS A 194 -1.89 -3.31 -13.96
N ASN A 195 -0.99 -3.72 -13.09
CA ASN A 195 -1.04 -4.97 -12.35
C ASN A 195 -0.85 -4.57 -10.90
N ALA A 196 -1.89 -4.75 -10.09
CA ALA A 196 -1.91 -4.16 -8.75
C ALA A 196 -0.70 -4.60 -7.90
N GLY A 197 -0.26 -5.85 -8.04
CA GLY A 197 0.95 -6.35 -7.36
C GLY A 197 2.21 -5.59 -7.77
N ASN A 198 2.43 -5.39 -9.07
CA ASN A 198 3.55 -4.60 -9.57
C ASN A 198 3.45 -3.15 -9.11
N ASP A 199 2.26 -2.55 -9.19
CA ASP A 199 2.02 -1.15 -8.84
C ASP A 199 2.24 -0.90 -7.34
N ALA A 200 1.82 -1.82 -6.48
CA ALA A 200 2.12 -1.79 -5.05
C ALA A 200 3.63 -1.92 -4.78
N TYR A 201 4.33 -2.84 -5.46
CA TYR A 201 5.78 -2.99 -5.34
C TYR A 201 6.51 -1.71 -5.75
N PHE A 202 6.18 -1.15 -6.91
CA PHE A 202 6.80 0.06 -7.42
C PHE A 202 6.47 1.28 -6.58
N THR A 203 5.25 1.37 -6.04
CA THR A 203 4.86 2.42 -5.10
C THR A 203 5.72 2.37 -3.83
N LEU A 204 5.92 1.18 -3.25
CA LEU A 204 6.80 1.03 -2.10
C LEU A 204 8.25 1.38 -2.45
N ARG A 205 8.77 0.87 -3.57
CA ARG A 205 10.14 1.19 -4.05
C ARG A 205 10.34 2.67 -4.27
N ALA A 206 9.42 3.35 -4.95
CA ALA A 206 9.47 4.79 -5.18
C ALA A 206 9.49 5.55 -3.86
N SER A 207 8.70 5.11 -2.87
CA SER A 207 8.71 5.69 -1.51
C SER A 207 10.10 5.58 -0.87
N LEU A 208 10.72 4.40 -0.91
CA LEU A 208 12.06 4.20 -0.36
C LEU A 208 13.09 5.10 -1.04
N ILE A 209 13.03 5.26 -2.36
CA ILE A 209 13.95 6.12 -3.11
C ILE A 209 13.70 7.60 -2.76
N LEU A 210 12.43 8.05 -2.70
CA LEU A 210 12.07 9.40 -2.28
C LEU A 210 12.63 9.74 -0.90
N ALA A 211 12.68 8.78 0.03
CA ALA A 211 13.24 9.02 1.36
C ALA A 211 14.76 9.26 1.34
N LEU A 212 15.45 8.72 0.34
CA LEU A 212 16.90 8.82 0.17
C LEU A 212 17.35 10.05 -0.65
N ASP A 213 16.44 10.66 -1.43
CA ASP A 213 16.70 11.83 -2.27
C ASP A 213 16.63 13.15 -1.49
#